data_AF-A0A8T5DVM7-F1
#
_entry.id   AF-A0A8T5DVM7-F1
#
_cell.length_a   1.000
_cell.length_b   1.000
_cell.length_c   1.000
_cell.angle_alpha   90.00
_cell.angle_beta   90.00
_cell.angle_gamma   90.00
#
_symmetry.space_group_name_H-M   'P 1'
#
loop_
_entity.id
_entity.type
_entity.pdbx_description
1 polymer ?
#
loop_
_entity_poly.entity_id
_entity_poly.type
_entity_poly.pdbx_seq_one_letter_code
_entity_poly.pdbx_strand_id
1 'polypeptide(L)' 'MRYGMQKGLISNREKEVAEILENLKDMFSKHELTDEEFAVLYGYTHLAEQQLIKMDDIKFILANTIVRHQRM' A
#
# COMPACT_ATOMS: atom_id res chain seq x y z
N MET A 1 19.89 26.88 16.99
CA MET A 1 20.06 26.26 15.66
C MET A 1 18.67 26.06 15.08
N ARG A 2 18.32 26.77 14.00
CA ARG A 2 17.04 26.60 13.32
C ARG A 2 17.17 25.34 12.46
N TYR A 3 16.63 24.21 12.92
CA TYR A 3 16.46 23.05 12.06
C TYR A 3 15.47 23.46 10.97
N GLY A 4 16.00 23.85 9.81
CA GLY A 4 15.23 23.95 8.59
C GLY A 4 14.73 22.55 8.28
N MET A 5 13.49 22.28 8.69
CA MET A 5 12.75 21.09 8.28
C MET A 5 12.58 21.22 6.77
N GLN A 6 13.52 20.66 6.01
CA GLN A 6 13.38 20.48 4.59
C GLN A 6 12.23 19.49 4.44
N LYS A 7 11.01 20.00 4.27
CA LYS A 7 9.90 19.22 3.70
C LYS A 7 10.38 18.87 2.29
N GLY A 8 11.10 17.75 2.20
CA GLY A 8 11.50 17.15 0.94
C GLY A 8 10.24 16.96 0.11
N LEU A 9 10.34 17.26 -1.18
CA LEU A 9 9.30 16.92 -2.14
C LEU A 9 9.02 15.43 -1.97
N ILE A 10 7.77 15.09 -1.60
CA ILE A 10 7.31 13.71 -1.52
C ILE A 10 7.63 13.06 -2.85
N SER A 11 8.49 12.04 -2.82
CA SER A 11 8.91 11.31 -4.00
C SER A 11 7.69 10.65 -4.66
N ASN A 12 7.75 10.45 -5.98
CA ASN A 12 6.67 9.73 -6.68
C ASN A 12 6.43 8.34 -6.06
N ARG A 13 7.47 7.72 -5.50
CA ARG A 13 7.38 6.44 -4.81
C ARG A 13 6.58 6.52 -3.50
N GLU A 14 6.80 7.54 -2.68
CA GLU A 14 6.03 7.76 -1.45
C GLU A 14 4.54 8.02 -1.75
N LYS A 15 4.24 8.70 -2.87
CA LYS A 15 2.85 8.88 -3.33
C LYS A 15 2.20 7.55 -3.70
N GLU A 16 2.89 6.70 -4.45
CA GLU A 16 2.38 5.38 -4.82
C GLU A 16 2.18 4.47 -3.61
N VAL A 17 3.11 4.49 -2.65
CA VAL A 17 2.95 3.75 -1.38
C VAL A 17 1.71 4.25 -0.64
N ALA A 18 1.52 5.56 -0.53
CA ALA A 18 0.37 6.14 0.15
C ALA A 18 -0.96 5.73 -0.49
N GLU A 19 -1.05 5.73 -1.83
CA GLU A 19 -2.24 5.31 -2.58
C GLU A 19 -2.58 3.83 -2.34
N ILE A 20 -1.57 2.95 -2.31
CA ILE A 20 -1.76 1.52 -2.01
C ILE A 20 -2.24 1.33 -0.58
N LEU A 21 -1.63 2.03 0.39
CA LEU A 21 -2.03 1.95 1.80
C LEU A 21 -3.45 2.46 2.04
N GLU A 22 -3.87 3.51 1.32
CA GLU A 22 -5.24 4.03 1.37
C GLU A 22 -6.24 2.99 0.84
N ASN A 23 -5.96 2.38 -0.32
CA ASN A 23 -6.81 1.33 -0.89
C ASN A 23 -6.91 0.10 0.05
N LEU A 24 -5.79 -0.31 0.67
CA LEU A 24 -5.80 -1.42 1.64
C LEU A 24 -6.68 -1.12 2.85
N LYS A 25 -6.63 0.11 3.38
CA LYS A 25 -7.47 0.52 4.50
C LYS A 25 -8.94 0.57 4.13
N ASP A 26 -9.28 1.07 2.94
CA ASP A 26 -10.65 1.12 2.45
C ASP A 26 -11.24 -0.29 2.32
N MET A 27 -10.52 -1.21 1.66
CA MET A 27 -10.95 -2.61 1.54
C MET A 27 -11.10 -3.31 2.89
N PHE A 28 -10.15 -3.09 3.82
CA PHE A 28 -10.24 -3.65 5.16
C PHE A 28 -11.46 -3.11 5.93
N SER A 29 -11.74 -1.81 5.82
CA SER A 29 -12.90 -1.18 6.45
C SER A 29 -14.24 -1.69 5.92
N LYS A 30 -14.28 -2.12 4.66
CA LYS A 30 -15.44 -2.74 4.02
C LYS A 30 -15.57 -4.24 4.34
N HIS A 31 -14.70 -4.79 5.18
CA HIS A 31 -14.58 -6.23 5.45
C HIS A 31 -14.34 -7.06 4.17
N GLU A 32 -13.75 -6.44 3.14
CA GLU A 32 -13.32 -7.11 1.90
C GLU A 32 -11.95 -7.76 2.07
N LEU A 33 -11.20 -7.46 3.12
CA LEU A 33 -9.97 -8.16 3.49
C LEU A 33 -10.12 -8.77 4.87
N THR A 34 -9.61 -9.99 5.02
CA THR A 34 -9.37 -10.57 6.34
C THR A 34 -8.18 -9.88 7.04
N ASP A 35 -8.10 -9.99 8.37
CA ASP A 35 -6.96 -9.47 9.14
C ASP A 35 -5.61 -10.00 8.62
N GLU A 36 -5.55 -11.28 8.23
CA GLU A 36 -4.35 -11.90 7.65
C GLU A 36 -4.01 -11.31 6.28
N GLU A 37 -4.97 -11.16 5.38
CA GLU A 37 -4.74 -10.59 4.04
C GLU A 37 -4.28 -9.13 4.12
N PHE A 38 -4.89 -8.36 5.02
CA PHE A 38 -4.46 -7.00 5.30
C PHE A 38 -3.02 -6.96 5.83
N ALA A 39 -2.68 -7.78 6.82
CA ALA A 39 -1.34 -7.84 7.40
C ALA A 39 -0.26 -8.21 6.37
N VAL A 40 -0.55 -9.18 5.50
CA VAL A 40 0.35 -9.62 4.43
C VAL A 40 0.58 -8.50 3.42
N LEU A 41 -0.48 -7.88 2.91
CA LEU A 41 -0.37 -6.82 1.89
C LEU A 41 0.26 -5.55 2.47
N TYR A 42 -0.05 -5.20 3.71
CA TYR A 42 0.60 -4.10 4.43
C TYR A 42 2.10 -4.35 4.59
N GLY A 43 2.49 -5.56 4.99
CA GLY A 43 3.89 -5.97 5.09
C GLY A 43 4.63 -5.88 3.76
N TYR A 44 4.05 -6.39 2.68
CA TYR A 44 4.63 -6.25 1.34
C TYR A 44 4.76 -4.78 0.92
N THR A 45 3.75 -3.95 1.20
CA THR A 45 3.79 -2.52 0.85
C THR A 45 4.99 -1.82 1.50
N HIS A 46 5.30 -2.18 2.75
CA HIS A 46 6.50 -1.68 3.42
C HIS A 46 7.81 -2.22 2.81
N LEU A 47 7.85 -3.49 2.39
CA LEU A 47 9.01 -4.02 1.66
C LEU A 47 9.21 -3.33 0.30
N ALA A 48 8.14 -2.94 -0.39
CA ALA A 48 8.23 -2.16 -1.62
C ALA A 48 8.68 -0.72 -1.39
N GLU A 49 8.26 -0.09 -0.29
CA GLU A 49 8.78 1.20 0.14
C GLU A 49 10.30 1.14 0.30
N GLN A 50 10.82 0.09 0.94
CA GLN A 50 12.24 -0.19 1.11
C GLN A 50 12.97 -0.66 -0.17
N GLN A 51 12.27 -0.73 -1.30
CA GLN A 51 12.79 -1.20 -2.59
C GLN A 51 13.29 -2.66 -2.60
N LEU A 52 12.88 -3.45 -1.62
CA LEU A 52 13.22 -4.88 -1.53
C LEU A 52 12.38 -5.73 -2.49
N ILE A 53 11.21 -5.24 -2.86
CA ILE A 53 10.34 -5.84 -3.87
C ILE A 53 9.81 -4.77 -4.83
N LYS A 54 9.32 -5.20 -6.00
CA LYS A 54 8.78 -4.30 -7.01
C LYS A 54 7.35 -3.90 -6.64
N MET A 55 7.03 -2.62 -6.82
CA MET A 55 5.70 -2.08 -6.54
C MET A 55 4.62 -2.72 -7.43
N ASP A 56 4.98 -3.05 -8.67
CA ASP A 56 4.06 -3.64 -9.65
C ASP A 56 3.53 -5.02 -9.21
N ASP A 57 4.34 -5.80 -8.48
CA ASP A 57 3.93 -7.10 -7.95
C ASP A 57 2.83 -6.94 -6.89
N ILE A 58 2.93 -5.91 -6.04
CA ILE A 58 1.92 -5.61 -5.03
C ILE A 58 0.64 -5.10 -5.68
N LYS A 59 0.77 -4.18 -6.65
CA LYS A 59 -0.38 -3.67 -7.41
C LYS A 59 -1.13 -4.82 -8.10
N PHE A 60 -0.40 -5.80 -8.64
CA PHE A 60 -1.00 -6.99 -9.24
C PHE A 60 -1.76 -7.85 -8.23
N ILE A 61 -1.18 -8.12 -7.06
CA ILE A 61 -1.86 -8.91 -6.01
C ILE A 61 -3.10 -8.16 -5.51
N LEU A 62 -2.96 -6.86 -5.19
CA LEU A 62 -4.06 -6.01 -4.73
C LEU A 62 -5.21 -5.99 -5.73
N ALA A 63 -4.92 -5.79 -7.02
CA ALA A 63 -5.93 -5.78 -8.07
C ALA A 63 -6.68 -7.14 -8.17
N ASN A 64 -5.96 -8.27 -8.09
CA ASN A 64 -6.60 -9.58 -8.09
C ASN A 64 -7.49 -9.81 -6.88
N THR A 65 -7.04 -9.38 -5.70
CA THR A 65 -7.82 -9.44 -4.47
C THR A 65 -9.09 -8.60 -4.61
N ILE A 66 -9.00 -7.34 -5.06
CA ILE A 66 -10.16 -6.47 -5.33
C ILE A 66 -11.16 -7.14 -6.28
N VAL A 67 -10.69 -7.67 -7.41
CA VAL A 67 -11.55 -8.32 -8.40
C VAL A 67 -12.23 -9.56 -7.84
N ARG A 68 -11.55 -10.33 -6.98
CA ARG A 68 -12.13 -11.49 -6.30
C ARG A 68 -13.26 -11.07 -5.34
N HIS A 69 -13.10 -9.96 -4.61
CA HIS A 69 -14.10 -9.48 -3.66
C HIS A 69 -15.28 -8.77 -4.33
N GLN A 70 -15.09 -8.07 -5.45
CA GLN A 70 -16.19 -7.45 -6.22
C GLN A 70 -17.11 -8.46 -6.94
N ARG A 71 -16.70 -9.73 -7.04
CA ARG A 71 -17.48 -10.81 -7.66
C ARG A 71 -18.29 -11.65 -6.66
N MET A 72 -18.17 -11.37 -5.37
CA MET A 72 -19.00 -11.95 -4.30
C MET A 72 -20.11 -11.00 -3.92
#